data_AF-A0A5B6V8K4-F1
#
_entry.id   AF-A0A5B6V8K4-F1
#
_cell.length_a   1.000
_cell.length_b   1.000
_cell.length_c   1.000
_cell.angle_alpha   90.00
_cell.angle_beta   90.00
_cell.angle_gamma   90.00
#
_symmetry.space_group_name_H-M   'P 1'
#
loop_
_entity.id
_entity.type
_entity.pdbx_description
1 polymer ?
#
loop_
_entity_poly.entity_id
_entity_poly.type
_entity_poly.pdbx_seq_one_letter_code
_entity_poly.pdbx_strand_id
1 'polypeptide(L)'
;MRGTVRGRATGSFHPPPIQQSRDSDASSRPSSIGMGRAISAAEPYSDRAFQVATIRSINAFLSSHSIHPISTKPSQAPSAKDLSNILTSLLSMIDFPCSKLEDDLSFLLKSLNCPFKFNKSTFRAPNSLHNWPNWLGILHWLVQLAIFNEHISQNSTSYFAQNNSMNEYALESYMRYIQGEDDKLEVLDKELTEKVEKERENVAESNRALEKSVGELEAKAEALRTGPTEREALEKEKNVLEEDVKKFHAMIAEFTGRIGAMEQVLEEKEEELNAKEEERKRICEENEGFKKRVELQTFNARDIERMKREMQAAERDISEAEIARNSWEDKSWDLDSTIGQKFKELVALAMDCNQAIRRLKLGNGFQYEVNPKGSTPAEVIGINYKVTLKSELESYAEKIREGSKEKFEDVIILQQQSKEMAIKIENQKYRTVVLQSHIDEVEAQINLLKKEMQEYGDRSTAEAKKMVEDIQIEAHKLDVTEREAAEILKASQLRLQEAIQQSEGETQMHARELLMLADSLSKYKQHVESKISEMRISLSETTAAVSDAYRGTLPAQIHW
;
A
#
# COMPACT_ATOMS: atom_id res chain seq x y z
N MET A 1 4.66 -26.89 61.70
CA MET A 1 4.88 -27.47 63.05
C MET A 1 5.01 -28.98 62.93
N ARG A 2 5.79 -29.63 63.83
CA ARG A 2 5.89 -31.09 64.09
C ARG A 2 5.99 -32.03 62.87
N GLY A 3 7.16 -32.63 62.68
CA GLY A 3 7.30 -33.92 61.98
C GLY A 3 7.55 -35.06 62.96
N THR A 4 7.51 -36.30 62.48
CA THR A 4 8.18 -37.46 63.10
C THR A 4 8.48 -38.53 62.03
N VAL A 5 9.56 -39.27 62.23
CA VAL A 5 10.18 -40.19 61.25
C VAL A 5 10.03 -41.64 61.70
N ARG A 6 9.76 -42.57 60.75
CA ARG A 6 10.16 -44.01 60.67
C ARG A 6 9.35 -44.66 59.53
N GLY A 7 9.83 -45.65 58.77
CA GLY A 7 11.13 -46.32 58.74
C GLY A 7 11.34 -47.05 57.40
N ARG A 8 12.55 -47.57 57.17
CA ARG A 8 13.02 -48.10 55.87
C ARG A 8 12.84 -49.62 55.78
N ALA A 9 12.45 -50.14 54.61
CA ALA A 9 12.65 -51.54 54.23
C ALA A 9 13.14 -51.62 52.78
N THR A 10 14.22 -52.36 52.54
CA THR A 10 14.88 -52.49 51.23
C THR A 10 14.48 -53.79 50.55
N GLY A 11 13.77 -53.71 49.41
CA GLY A 11 13.50 -54.86 48.55
C GLY A 11 14.59 -55.03 47.50
N SER A 12 15.49 -55.99 47.69
CA SER A 12 16.48 -56.39 46.69
C SER A 12 15.99 -57.66 45.98
N PHE A 13 15.68 -57.55 44.70
CA PHE A 13 15.42 -58.72 43.84
C PHE A 13 16.77 -59.26 43.32
N HIS A 14 17.18 -60.41 43.83
CA HIS A 14 18.19 -61.26 43.20
C HIS A 14 17.53 -62.58 42.75
N PRO A 15 17.78 -63.05 41.51
CA PRO A 15 17.22 -64.30 41.02
C PRO A 15 17.95 -65.52 41.61
N PRO A 16 17.27 -66.68 41.75
CA PRO A 16 17.91 -67.93 42.20
C PRO A 16 18.82 -68.53 41.10
N PRO A 17 19.89 -69.25 41.47
CA PRO A 17 20.86 -69.77 40.52
C PRO A 17 20.39 -71.04 39.78
N ILE A 18 20.94 -71.22 38.58
CA ILE A 18 20.72 -72.35 37.68
C ILE A 18 21.32 -73.63 38.28
N GLN A 19 20.50 -74.67 38.49
CA GLN A 19 21.01 -76.01 38.80
C GLN A 19 21.42 -76.73 37.50
N GLN A 20 22.73 -76.78 37.25
CA GLN A 20 23.31 -77.78 36.36
C GLN A 20 23.43 -79.09 37.14
N SER A 21 22.74 -80.15 36.69
CA SER A 21 22.97 -81.52 37.16
C SER A 21 23.85 -82.23 36.13
N ARG A 22 25.07 -82.57 36.53
CA ARG A 22 26.04 -83.29 35.69
C ARG A 22 26.84 -84.26 36.58
N ASP A 23 26.63 -85.54 36.28
CA ASP A 23 27.50 -86.71 36.46
C ASP A 23 28.25 -87.02 37.78
N SER A 24 28.16 -88.31 38.11
CA SER A 24 29.16 -89.18 38.75
C SER A 24 29.44 -89.14 40.27
N ASP A 25 29.34 -90.35 40.82
CA ASP A 25 30.30 -91.01 41.72
C ASP A 25 30.93 -90.21 42.87
N ALA A 26 30.54 -90.53 44.10
CA ALA A 26 31.39 -91.39 44.95
C ALA A 26 30.81 -91.64 46.36
N SER A 27 30.93 -92.90 46.78
CA SER A 27 31.28 -93.35 48.14
C SER A 27 31.20 -92.34 49.29
N SER A 28 30.22 -92.52 50.18
CA SER A 28 30.25 -91.97 51.54
C SER A 28 30.02 -93.07 52.57
N ARG A 29 31.11 -93.71 52.99
CA ARG A 29 31.16 -94.51 54.22
C ARG A 29 31.16 -93.60 55.45
N PRO A 30 30.31 -93.84 56.47
CA PRO A 30 30.62 -93.46 57.84
C PRO A 30 31.51 -94.55 58.45
N SER A 31 32.78 -94.23 58.71
CA SER A 31 33.68 -95.10 59.47
C SER A 31 33.61 -94.74 60.96
N SER A 32 33.20 -95.67 61.82
CA SER A 32 33.59 -95.66 63.25
C SER A 32 33.32 -97.00 63.95
N ILE A 33 34.33 -97.46 64.69
CA ILE A 33 34.29 -98.48 65.77
C ILE A 33 34.05 -99.95 65.38
N GLY A 34 34.98 -100.78 65.88
CA GLY A 34 34.79 -102.23 66.00
C GLY A 34 35.97 -103.02 65.43
N MET A 35 36.94 -103.38 66.27
CA MET A 35 37.89 -104.47 65.97
C MET A 35 37.11 -105.80 66.07
N GLY A 36 36.25 -106.03 65.07
CA GLY A 36 35.24 -107.08 65.05
C GLY A 36 35.77 -108.36 64.42
N ARG A 37 35.60 -109.46 65.16
CA ARG A 37 35.67 -110.86 64.73
C ARG A 37 35.30 -111.04 63.25
N ALA A 38 36.09 -111.79 62.48
CA ALA A 38 35.75 -112.11 61.09
C ALA A 38 34.34 -112.72 61.02
N ILE A 39 33.41 -111.95 60.43
CA ILE A 39 31.99 -112.29 60.40
C ILE A 39 31.83 -113.59 59.61
N SER A 40 31.25 -114.61 60.26
CA SER A 40 31.04 -115.89 59.59
C SER A 40 29.92 -115.72 58.56
N ALA A 41 30.03 -116.33 57.38
CA ALA A 41 28.96 -116.29 56.38
C ALA A 41 27.62 -116.83 56.92
N ALA A 42 27.65 -117.70 57.94
CA ALA A 42 26.49 -118.24 58.64
C ALA A 42 25.94 -117.36 59.79
N GLU A 43 26.58 -116.21 60.10
CA GLU A 43 26.21 -115.34 61.22
C GLU A 43 24.85 -114.64 60.99
N PRO A 44 24.54 -114.06 59.81
CA PRO A 44 23.19 -113.54 59.51
C PRO A 44 22.12 -114.64 59.54
N TYR A 45 22.47 -115.85 59.11
CA TYR A 45 21.58 -117.02 59.08
C TYR A 45 21.24 -117.56 60.47
N SER A 46 21.89 -117.06 61.53
CA SER A 46 21.51 -117.38 62.91
C SER A 46 20.28 -116.60 63.39
N ASP A 47 19.94 -115.46 62.75
CA ASP A 47 18.72 -114.71 63.07
C ASP A 47 17.46 -115.37 62.47
N ARG A 48 16.40 -115.44 63.27
CA ARG A 48 15.15 -116.11 62.90
C ARG A 48 14.31 -115.28 61.91
N ALA A 49 14.38 -113.95 61.95
CA ALA A 49 13.67 -113.12 60.98
C ALA A 49 14.33 -113.21 59.59
N PHE A 50 15.67 -113.17 59.55
CA PHE A 50 16.46 -113.41 58.35
C PHE A 50 16.20 -114.81 57.76
N GLN A 51 16.20 -115.87 58.58
CA GLN A 51 15.82 -117.22 58.11
C GLN A 51 14.43 -117.24 57.44
N VAL A 52 13.40 -116.61 58.02
CA VAL A 52 12.05 -116.54 57.41
C VAL A 52 12.07 -115.79 56.08
N ALA A 53 12.78 -114.67 56.00
CA ALA A 53 12.91 -113.88 54.77
C ALA A 53 13.62 -114.67 53.66
N THR A 54 14.74 -115.33 54.00
CA THR A 54 15.49 -116.19 53.07
C THR A 54 14.67 -117.38 52.59
N ILE A 55 13.96 -118.09 53.48
CA ILE A 55 13.07 -119.19 53.09
C ILE A 55 11.98 -118.71 52.13
N ARG A 56 11.42 -117.51 52.34
CA ARG A 56 10.44 -116.91 51.42
C ARG A 56 11.04 -116.64 50.04
N SER A 57 12.27 -116.11 49.97
CA SER A 57 12.98 -115.86 48.70
C SER A 57 13.29 -117.14 47.95
N ILE A 58 13.82 -118.17 48.64
CA ILE A 58 14.06 -119.51 48.07
C ILE A 58 12.74 -120.08 47.54
N ASN A 59 11.68 -120.09 48.34
CA ASN A 59 10.40 -120.66 47.94
C ASN A 59 9.75 -119.94 46.75
N ALA A 60 9.95 -118.62 46.61
CA ALA A 60 9.48 -117.89 45.43
C ALA A 60 10.16 -118.41 44.14
N PHE A 61 11.48 -118.57 44.16
CA PHE A 61 12.26 -119.09 43.03
C PHE A 61 12.00 -120.57 42.74
N LEU A 62 11.89 -121.42 43.77
CA LEU A 62 11.52 -122.82 43.60
C LEU A 62 10.12 -122.95 42.98
N SER A 63 9.17 -122.11 43.41
CA SER A 63 7.80 -122.10 42.87
C SER A 63 7.75 -121.66 41.40
N SER A 64 8.56 -120.68 40.97
CA SER A 64 8.60 -120.27 39.55
C SER A 64 9.18 -121.37 38.65
N HIS A 65 10.04 -122.24 39.19
CA HIS A 65 10.64 -123.38 38.50
C HIS A 65 9.91 -124.71 38.73
N SER A 66 8.69 -124.68 39.29
CA SER A 66 7.88 -125.89 39.60
C SER A 66 8.56 -126.90 40.55
N ILE A 67 9.56 -126.47 41.33
CA ILE A 67 10.21 -127.28 42.36
C ILE A 67 9.41 -127.14 43.67
N HIS A 68 9.19 -128.24 44.38
CA HIS A 68 8.42 -128.22 45.63
C HIS A 68 9.06 -127.31 46.71
N PRO A 69 8.31 -126.36 47.30
CA PRO A 69 8.85 -125.42 48.29
C PRO A 69 9.11 -126.09 49.65
N ILE A 70 10.06 -125.54 50.41
CA ILE A 70 10.40 -125.99 51.77
C ILE A 70 9.47 -125.36 52.83
N SER A 71 9.38 -125.96 54.02
CA SER A 71 8.54 -125.45 55.10
C SER A 71 8.92 -124.01 55.49
N THR A 72 7.93 -123.14 55.62
CA THR A 72 8.10 -121.74 56.01
C THR A 72 8.42 -121.56 57.51
N LYS A 73 8.36 -122.63 58.31
CA LYS A 73 8.73 -122.62 59.73
C LYS A 73 10.24 -122.86 59.87
N PRO A 74 11.05 -121.91 60.38
CA PRO A 74 12.51 -122.08 60.45
C PRO A 74 12.96 -123.24 61.35
N SER A 75 12.10 -123.70 62.27
CA SER A 75 12.32 -124.86 63.11
C SER A 75 11.95 -126.20 62.46
N GLN A 76 11.58 -126.21 61.17
CA GLN A 76 11.28 -127.41 60.39
C GLN A 76 12.15 -127.42 59.13
N ALA A 77 13.38 -127.90 59.29
CA ALA A 77 14.24 -128.20 58.15
C ALA A 77 13.62 -129.31 57.26
N PRO A 78 13.84 -129.29 55.94
CA PRO A 78 13.42 -130.35 55.02
C PRO A 78 14.09 -131.68 55.35
N SER A 79 13.52 -132.79 54.86
CA SER A 79 14.20 -134.09 54.97
C SER A 79 15.46 -134.10 54.11
N ALA A 80 16.41 -134.98 54.42
CA ALA A 80 17.61 -135.15 53.60
C ALA A 80 17.27 -135.52 52.14
N LYS A 81 16.16 -136.21 51.90
CA LYS A 81 15.67 -136.56 50.56
C LYS A 81 15.16 -135.33 49.80
N ASP A 82 14.35 -134.50 50.45
CA ASP A 82 13.81 -133.29 49.82
C ASP A 82 14.92 -132.27 49.53
N LEU A 83 15.84 -132.10 50.48
CA LEU A 83 17.02 -131.26 50.30
C LEU A 83 17.94 -131.78 49.19
N SER A 84 18.10 -133.09 49.05
CA SER A 84 18.83 -133.69 47.92
C SER A 84 18.16 -133.36 46.58
N ASN A 85 16.84 -133.54 46.48
CA ASN A 85 16.10 -133.27 45.25
C ASN A 85 16.22 -131.79 44.85
N ILE A 86 16.03 -130.87 45.80
CA ILE A 86 16.16 -129.42 45.55
C ILE A 86 17.58 -129.07 45.08
N LEU A 87 18.62 -129.61 45.72
CA LEU A 87 20.01 -129.38 45.30
C LEU A 87 20.30 -129.91 43.89
N THR A 88 19.83 -131.12 43.56
CA THR A 88 20.00 -131.68 42.21
C THR A 88 19.30 -130.83 41.15
N SER A 89 18.07 -130.35 41.42
CA SER A 89 17.37 -129.44 40.51
C SER A 89 18.08 -128.09 40.36
N LEU A 90 18.54 -127.48 41.47
CA LEU A 90 19.30 -126.22 41.43
C LEU A 90 20.61 -126.36 40.64
N LEU A 91 21.37 -127.44 40.86
CA LEU A 91 22.62 -127.70 40.15
C LEU A 91 22.41 -127.94 38.65
N SER A 92 21.29 -128.58 38.26
CA SER A 92 20.93 -128.76 36.86
C SER A 92 20.56 -127.45 36.14
N MET A 93 20.08 -126.43 36.86
CA MET A 93 19.76 -125.10 36.29
C MET A 93 20.98 -124.17 36.19
N ILE A 94 22.12 -124.59 36.77
CA ILE A 94 23.41 -123.90 36.68
C ILE A 94 24.36 -124.73 35.78
N ASP A 95 23.81 -125.59 34.93
CA ASP A 95 24.55 -126.43 33.97
C ASP A 95 25.57 -127.43 34.58
N PHE A 96 25.43 -127.76 35.88
CA PHE A 96 26.25 -128.74 36.60
C PHE A 96 25.42 -129.95 37.09
N PRO A 97 24.81 -130.77 36.20
CA PRO A 97 24.01 -131.92 36.60
C PRO A 97 24.85 -132.95 37.37
N CYS A 98 24.44 -133.26 38.61
CA CYS A 98 25.18 -134.12 39.52
C CYS A 98 24.49 -135.47 39.73
N SER A 99 25.19 -136.57 39.50
CA SER A 99 24.66 -137.93 39.67
C SER A 99 24.92 -138.54 41.06
N LYS A 100 25.98 -138.10 41.78
CA LYS A 100 26.33 -138.58 43.12
C LYS A 100 26.51 -137.42 44.11
N LEU A 101 25.38 -136.83 44.49
CA LEU A 101 25.34 -135.61 45.32
C LEU A 101 26.15 -135.70 46.63
N GLU A 102 26.19 -136.84 47.34
CA GLU A 102 27.01 -136.98 48.57
C GLU A 102 28.53 -136.82 48.33
N ASP A 103 29.01 -137.19 47.14
CA ASP A 103 30.44 -137.17 46.81
C ASP A 103 30.83 -135.90 46.07
N ASP A 104 30.09 -135.53 45.03
CA ASP A 104 30.45 -134.45 44.11
C ASP A 104 30.15 -133.05 44.67
N LEU A 105 29.14 -132.90 45.53
CA LEU A 105 28.74 -131.59 46.10
C LEU A 105 29.89 -130.93 46.88
N SER A 106 30.77 -131.72 47.50
CA SER A 106 31.98 -131.23 48.18
C SER A 106 32.97 -130.54 47.23
N PHE A 107 33.04 -131.03 45.99
CA PHE A 107 33.91 -130.52 44.94
C PHE A 107 33.25 -129.33 44.25
N LEU A 108 31.99 -129.46 43.85
CA LEU A 108 31.21 -128.41 43.19
C LEU A 108 31.11 -127.13 44.03
N LEU A 109 30.79 -127.24 45.33
CA LEU A 109 30.74 -126.06 46.20
C LEU A 109 32.12 -125.40 46.38
N LYS A 110 33.23 -126.14 46.21
CA LYS A 110 34.59 -125.56 46.22
C LYS A 110 34.95 -124.91 44.89
N SER A 111 34.68 -125.57 43.76
CA SER A 111 34.99 -125.02 42.43
C SER A 111 34.19 -123.76 42.12
N LEU A 112 32.95 -123.67 42.63
CA LEU A 112 32.10 -122.49 42.54
C LEU A 112 32.37 -121.45 43.66
N ASN A 113 33.40 -121.63 44.49
CA ASN A 113 33.78 -120.74 45.60
C ASN A 113 32.63 -120.41 46.58
N CYS A 114 31.84 -121.41 46.98
CA CYS A 114 30.74 -121.24 47.93
C CYS A 114 31.26 -120.71 49.29
N PRO A 115 30.67 -119.62 49.84
CA PRO A 115 31.13 -119.03 51.10
C PRO A 115 30.75 -119.84 52.36
N PHE A 116 29.94 -120.90 52.21
CA PHE A 116 29.46 -121.74 53.32
C PHE A 116 30.26 -123.04 53.44
N LYS A 117 30.51 -123.49 54.68
CA LYS A 117 31.31 -124.70 54.93
C LYS A 117 30.44 -125.94 54.79
N PHE A 118 30.73 -126.79 53.80
CA PHE A 118 30.10 -128.10 53.64
C PHE A 118 30.91 -129.21 54.34
N ASN A 119 30.21 -130.11 55.06
CA ASN A 119 30.76 -131.35 55.61
C ASN A 119 29.84 -132.54 55.28
N LYS A 120 30.37 -133.66 54.79
CA LYS A 120 29.57 -134.86 54.44
C LYS A 120 28.72 -135.38 55.61
N SER A 121 29.20 -135.30 56.85
CA SER A 121 28.44 -135.68 58.04
C SER A 121 27.22 -134.79 58.31
N THR A 122 27.29 -133.50 57.96
CA THR A 122 26.16 -132.55 58.13
C THR A 122 25.09 -132.68 57.06
N PHE A 123 25.36 -133.40 55.96
CA PHE A 123 24.38 -133.70 54.90
C PHE A 123 23.41 -134.81 55.31
N ARG A 124 23.89 -135.84 56.02
CA ARG A 124 23.06 -136.98 56.48
C ARG A 124 22.07 -136.63 57.60
N ALA A 125 22.32 -135.54 58.32
CA ALA A 125 21.43 -134.97 59.34
C ALA A 125 21.30 -133.44 59.16
N PRO A 126 20.65 -132.98 58.08
CA PRO A 126 20.54 -131.55 57.77
C PRO A 126 19.49 -130.86 58.66
N ASN A 127 18.67 -131.65 59.35
CA ASN A 127 17.59 -131.23 60.24
C ASN A 127 18.03 -130.93 61.69
N SER A 128 19.32 -131.07 62.02
CA SER A 128 19.85 -130.59 63.30
C SER A 128 19.76 -129.06 63.37
N LEU A 129 19.20 -128.52 64.47
CA LEU A 129 19.01 -127.08 64.69
C LEU A 129 20.29 -126.25 64.47
N HIS A 130 21.46 -126.82 64.74
CA HIS A 130 22.75 -126.14 64.58
C HIS A 130 23.30 -126.18 63.14
N ASN A 131 22.87 -127.14 62.32
CA ASN A 131 23.34 -127.30 60.94
C ASN A 131 22.43 -126.57 59.92
N TRP A 132 21.14 -126.44 60.23
CA TRP A 132 20.15 -125.86 59.32
C TRP A 132 20.48 -124.43 58.86
N PRO A 133 20.97 -123.49 59.71
CA PRO A 133 21.39 -122.15 59.25
C PRO A 133 22.43 -122.17 58.12
N ASN A 134 23.42 -123.06 58.20
CA ASN A 134 24.47 -123.20 57.19
C ASN A 134 23.93 -123.86 55.90
N TRP A 135 23.01 -124.81 56.03
CA TRP A 135 22.30 -125.41 54.89
C TRP A 135 21.38 -124.44 54.16
N LEU A 136 20.66 -123.60 54.89
CA LEU A 136 19.86 -122.53 54.33
C LEU A 136 20.73 -121.50 53.60
N GLY A 137 21.95 -121.24 54.10
CA GLY A 137 22.97 -120.47 53.41
C GLY A 137 23.38 -121.04 52.06
N ILE A 138 23.74 -122.32 52.01
CA ILE A 138 24.09 -123.02 50.76
C ILE A 138 22.92 -122.97 49.76
N LEU A 139 21.69 -123.27 50.21
CA LEU A 139 20.49 -123.24 49.35
C LEU A 139 20.20 -121.84 48.82
N HIS A 140 20.26 -120.81 49.67
CA HIS A 140 20.04 -119.44 49.25
C HIS A 140 21.05 -118.99 48.21
N TRP A 141 22.34 -119.29 48.44
CA TRP A 141 23.41 -118.92 47.52
C TRP A 141 23.31 -119.65 46.17
N LEU A 142 22.94 -120.93 46.15
CA LEU A 142 22.65 -121.66 44.90
C LEU A 142 21.45 -121.08 44.15
N VAL A 143 20.39 -120.65 44.85
CA VAL A 143 19.25 -119.95 44.23
C VAL A 143 19.70 -118.63 43.60
N GLN A 144 20.50 -117.82 44.29
CA GLN A 144 21.03 -116.56 43.71
C GLN A 144 21.91 -116.81 42.49
N LEU A 145 22.70 -117.91 42.49
CA LEU A 145 23.53 -118.29 41.35
C LEU A 145 22.70 -118.75 40.14
N ALA A 146 21.59 -119.47 40.37
CA ALA A 146 20.66 -119.86 39.31
C ALA A 146 19.93 -118.66 38.69
N ILE A 147 19.43 -117.71 39.51
CA ILE A 147 18.84 -116.44 39.05
C ILE A 147 19.83 -115.66 38.16
N PHE A 148 21.10 -115.62 38.55
CA PHE A 148 22.14 -114.96 37.76
C PHE A 148 22.41 -115.66 36.42
N ASN A 149 22.44 -117.00 36.37
CA ASN A 149 22.62 -117.76 35.14
C ASN A 149 21.45 -117.55 34.16
N GLU A 150 20.23 -117.48 34.68
CA GLU A 150 19.02 -117.17 33.89
C GLU A 150 19.11 -115.77 33.25
N HIS A 151 19.51 -114.75 34.02
CA HIS A 151 19.69 -113.38 33.51
C HIS A 151 20.82 -113.24 32.48
N ILE A 152 21.92 -113.99 32.62
CA ILE A 152 22.96 -114.03 31.58
C ILE A 152 22.39 -114.67 30.31
N SER A 153 21.71 -115.82 30.44
CA SER A 153 21.16 -116.55 29.30
C SER A 153 20.21 -115.69 28.48
N GLN A 154 19.29 -114.96 29.13
CA GLN A 154 18.35 -114.04 28.49
C GLN A 154 19.01 -112.86 27.76
N ASN A 155 20.17 -112.38 28.22
CA ASN A 155 20.89 -111.24 27.62
C ASN A 155 22.03 -111.65 26.68
N SER A 156 22.43 -112.92 26.66
CA SER A 156 23.63 -113.42 25.97
C SER A 156 23.62 -113.15 24.46
N THR A 157 22.46 -113.22 23.82
CA THR A 157 22.28 -112.95 22.38
C THR A 157 22.41 -111.47 22.00
N SER A 158 22.36 -110.54 22.97
CA SER A 158 22.32 -109.11 22.68
C SER A 158 23.70 -108.53 22.35
N TYR A 159 24.73 -108.84 23.15
CA TYR A 159 25.98 -108.06 23.12
C TYR A 159 26.95 -108.37 21.96
N PHE A 160 26.94 -109.58 21.40
CA PHE A 160 27.90 -109.96 20.34
C PHE A 160 27.32 -109.88 18.92
N ALA A 161 26.00 -110.11 18.77
CA ALA A 161 25.35 -110.25 17.47
C ALA A 161 24.60 -108.99 16.99
N GLN A 162 24.09 -108.11 17.88
CA GLN A 162 23.12 -107.08 17.46
C GLN A 162 23.71 -105.86 16.75
N ASN A 163 25.03 -105.62 16.79
CA ASN A 163 25.64 -104.36 16.33
C ASN A 163 26.67 -104.49 15.21
N ASN A 164 26.89 -105.68 14.63
CA ASN A 164 27.79 -105.81 13.48
C ASN A 164 27.37 -106.95 12.56
N SER A 165 26.84 -106.62 11.37
CA SER A 165 26.51 -107.58 10.31
C SER A 165 27.74 -108.41 9.89
N MET A 166 28.95 -107.86 10.03
CA MET A 166 30.20 -108.59 9.82
C MET A 166 30.46 -109.67 10.88
N ASN A 167 30.04 -109.49 12.14
CA ASN A 167 30.20 -110.51 13.19
C ASN A 167 29.22 -111.66 13.00
N GLU A 168 27.98 -111.36 12.62
CA GLU A 168 26.94 -112.35 12.26
C GLU A 168 27.42 -113.20 11.08
N TYR A 169 27.88 -112.54 10.00
CA TYR A 169 28.48 -113.20 8.86
C TYR A 169 29.70 -114.06 9.25
N ALA A 170 30.68 -113.51 9.97
CA ALA A 170 31.90 -114.25 10.33
C ALA A 170 31.60 -115.48 11.20
N LEU A 171 30.60 -115.41 12.08
CA LEU A 171 30.14 -116.55 12.87
C LEU A 171 29.46 -117.60 11.99
N GLU A 172 28.55 -117.20 11.11
CA GLU A 172 27.84 -118.12 10.21
C GLU A 172 28.80 -118.80 9.23
N SER A 173 29.69 -118.05 8.57
CA SER A 173 30.74 -118.59 7.70
C SER A 173 31.62 -119.60 8.43
N TYR A 174 31.98 -119.35 9.69
CA TYR A 174 32.75 -120.28 10.51
C TYR A 174 31.94 -121.53 10.91
N MET A 175 30.64 -121.41 11.18
CA MET A 175 29.77 -122.57 11.41
C MET A 175 29.65 -123.45 10.16
N ARG A 176 29.46 -122.84 8.98
CA ARG A 176 29.39 -123.56 7.70
C ARG A 176 30.69 -124.29 7.38
N TYR A 177 31.83 -123.64 7.63
CA TYR A 177 33.15 -124.27 7.49
C TYR A 177 33.31 -125.51 8.40
N ILE A 178 32.93 -125.43 9.69
CA ILE A 178 32.98 -126.58 10.61
C ILE A 178 32.07 -127.73 10.14
N GLN A 179 30.94 -127.40 9.52
CA GLN A 179 29.97 -128.37 9.00
C GLN A 179 30.33 -128.91 7.61
N GLY A 180 31.36 -128.37 6.96
CA GLY A 180 31.78 -128.74 5.60
C GLY A 180 30.83 -128.24 4.49
N GLU A 181 30.10 -127.15 4.75
CA GLU A 181 29.11 -126.57 3.82
C GLU A 181 29.68 -125.42 2.94
N ASP A 182 30.94 -125.53 2.52
CA ASP A 182 31.67 -124.45 1.82
C ASP A 182 30.95 -123.95 0.54
N ASP A 183 30.26 -124.83 -0.19
CA ASP A 183 29.46 -124.49 -1.38
C ASP A 183 28.35 -123.45 -1.11
N LYS A 184 27.94 -123.27 0.16
CA LYS A 184 26.90 -122.30 0.56
C LYS A 184 27.47 -120.92 0.91
N LEU A 185 28.80 -120.77 0.97
CA LEU A 185 29.45 -119.50 1.32
C LEU A 185 29.13 -118.40 0.31
N GLU A 186 29.13 -118.71 -1.00
CA GLU A 186 28.83 -117.73 -2.06
C GLU A 186 27.42 -117.13 -1.94
N VAL A 187 26.45 -117.90 -1.41
CA VAL A 187 25.10 -117.40 -1.11
C VAL A 187 25.14 -116.42 0.07
N LEU A 188 25.87 -116.76 1.13
CA LEU A 188 26.02 -115.94 2.33
C LEU A 188 26.78 -114.63 2.05
N ASP A 189 27.83 -114.67 1.21
CA ASP A 189 28.58 -113.51 0.73
C ASP A 189 27.67 -112.53 -0.03
N LYS A 190 26.80 -113.08 -0.89
CA LYS A 190 25.83 -112.30 -1.65
C LYS A 190 24.77 -111.69 -0.75
N GLU A 191 24.21 -112.47 0.19
CA GLU A 191 23.23 -111.98 1.16
C GLU A 191 23.81 -110.87 2.06
N LEU A 192 25.07 -110.99 2.50
CA LEU A 192 25.76 -109.90 3.21
C LEU A 192 25.91 -108.66 2.33
N THR A 193 26.35 -108.84 1.07
CA THR A 193 26.56 -107.71 0.14
C THR A 193 25.25 -106.96 -0.13
N GLU A 194 24.15 -107.68 -0.35
CA GLU A 194 22.81 -107.09 -0.52
C GLU A 194 22.31 -106.41 0.77
N LYS A 195 22.57 -106.99 1.95
CA LYS A 195 22.26 -106.37 3.26
C LYS A 195 23.03 -105.05 3.43
N VAL A 196 24.34 -105.05 3.19
CA VAL A 196 25.22 -103.88 3.38
C VAL A 196 24.92 -102.76 2.38
N GLU A 197 24.66 -103.06 1.11
CA GLU A 197 24.31 -102.01 0.14
C GLU A 197 22.95 -101.39 0.48
N LYS A 198 21.97 -102.18 0.93
CA LYS A 198 20.69 -101.67 1.42
C LYS A 198 20.85 -100.81 2.69
N GLU A 199 21.70 -101.21 3.63
CA GLU A 199 22.06 -100.40 4.81
C GLU A 199 22.67 -99.06 4.38
N ARG A 200 23.59 -99.08 3.41
CA ARG A 200 24.21 -97.88 2.82
C ARG A 200 23.19 -96.98 2.12
N GLU A 201 22.26 -97.52 1.34
CA GLU A 201 21.19 -96.74 0.69
C GLU A 201 20.29 -96.06 1.72
N ASN A 202 19.85 -96.78 2.76
CA ASN A 202 19.05 -96.23 3.86
C ASN A 202 19.78 -95.09 4.59
N VAL A 203 21.08 -95.26 4.88
CA VAL A 203 21.91 -94.22 5.50
C VAL A 203 22.08 -93.02 4.57
N ALA A 204 22.28 -93.23 3.27
CA ALA A 204 22.40 -92.15 2.30
C ALA A 204 21.10 -91.35 2.15
N GLU A 205 19.93 -92.01 2.15
CA GLU A 205 18.63 -91.33 2.12
C GLU A 205 18.35 -90.58 3.43
N SER A 206 18.66 -91.18 4.58
CA SER A 206 18.58 -90.53 5.89
C SER A 206 19.47 -89.27 5.96
N ASN A 207 20.71 -89.36 5.47
CA ASN A 207 21.61 -88.21 5.39
C ASN A 207 21.06 -87.10 4.48
N ARG A 208 20.55 -87.41 3.28
CA ARG A 208 19.92 -86.40 2.40
C ARG A 208 18.72 -85.72 3.05
N ALA A 209 17.89 -86.48 3.77
CA ALA A 209 16.76 -85.93 4.51
C ALA A 209 17.22 -85.01 5.65
N LEU A 210 18.29 -85.39 6.36
CA LEU A 210 18.90 -84.58 7.40
C LEU A 210 19.55 -83.30 6.84
N GLU A 211 20.32 -83.39 5.76
CA GLU A 211 20.91 -82.25 5.03
C GLU A 211 19.84 -81.24 4.60
N LYS A 212 18.72 -81.72 4.05
CA LYS A 212 17.57 -80.87 3.70
C LYS A 212 16.98 -80.19 4.93
N SER A 213 16.80 -80.93 6.03
CA SER A 213 16.29 -80.37 7.28
C SER A 213 17.24 -79.34 7.90
N VAL A 214 18.56 -79.57 7.82
CA VAL A 214 19.59 -78.61 8.23
C VAL A 214 19.49 -77.34 7.39
N GLY A 215 19.44 -77.44 6.05
CA GLY A 215 19.29 -76.28 5.17
C GLY A 215 18.01 -75.47 5.42
N GLU A 216 16.88 -76.14 5.70
CA GLU A 216 15.62 -75.48 6.08
C GLU A 216 15.73 -74.78 7.44
N LEU A 217 16.40 -75.39 8.42
CA LEU A 217 16.63 -74.80 9.75
C LEU A 217 17.64 -73.64 9.71
N GLU A 218 18.70 -73.73 8.91
CA GLU A 218 19.67 -72.66 8.69
C GLU A 218 19.02 -71.46 7.97
N ALA A 219 18.24 -71.70 6.91
CA ALA A 219 17.48 -70.64 6.24
C ALA A 219 16.49 -69.96 7.20
N LYS A 220 15.83 -70.73 8.07
CA LYS A 220 14.95 -70.19 9.12
C LYS A 220 15.72 -69.40 10.18
N ALA A 221 16.89 -69.87 10.60
CA ALA A 221 17.74 -69.18 11.56
C ALA A 221 18.30 -67.86 11.00
N GLU A 222 18.71 -67.85 9.73
CA GLU A 222 19.19 -66.63 9.07
C GLU A 222 18.05 -65.63 8.81
N ALA A 223 16.84 -66.10 8.45
CA ALA A 223 15.66 -65.25 8.36
C ALA A 223 15.29 -64.61 9.72
N LEU A 224 15.43 -65.35 10.81
CA LEU A 224 15.26 -64.84 12.19
C LEU A 224 16.39 -63.89 12.63
N ARG A 225 17.58 -63.96 12.00
CA ARG A 225 18.74 -63.10 12.30
C ARG A 225 18.77 -61.81 11.48
N THR A 226 18.27 -61.84 10.24
CA THR A 226 18.34 -60.73 9.27
C THR A 226 17.01 -60.00 9.06
N GLY A 227 15.88 -60.65 9.34
CA GLY A 227 14.59 -59.96 9.44
C GLY A 227 14.59 -58.97 10.60
N PRO A 228 13.79 -57.89 10.55
CA PRO A 228 13.55 -57.07 11.74
C PRO A 228 13.00 -58.00 12.82
N THR A 229 13.64 -58.00 13.99
CA THR A 229 13.24 -58.91 15.07
C THR A 229 11.77 -58.60 15.42
N GLU A 230 10.96 -59.62 15.74
CA GLU A 230 9.58 -59.38 16.22
C GLU A 230 9.56 -58.34 17.35
N ARG A 231 10.57 -58.40 18.23
CA ARG A 231 10.88 -57.38 19.23
C ARG A 231 11.04 -55.96 18.66
N GLU A 232 11.77 -55.76 17.57
CA GLU A 232 12.01 -54.42 16.99
C GLU A 232 10.76 -53.86 16.31
N ALA A 233 9.94 -54.73 15.71
CA ALA A 233 8.63 -54.34 15.20
C ALA A 233 7.70 -53.91 16.36
N LEU A 234 7.63 -54.72 17.42
CA LEU A 234 6.87 -54.41 18.63
C LEU A 234 7.41 -53.20 19.40
N GLU A 235 8.73 -52.95 19.40
CA GLU A 235 9.33 -51.76 20.04
C GLU A 235 8.99 -50.48 19.25
N LYS A 236 8.91 -50.55 17.91
CA LYS A 236 8.39 -49.44 17.08
C LYS A 236 6.91 -49.19 17.32
N GLU A 237 6.09 -50.25 17.33
CA GLU A 237 4.65 -50.14 17.62
C GLU A 237 4.40 -49.58 19.02
N LYS A 238 5.10 -50.09 20.03
CA LYS A 238 5.11 -49.57 21.40
C LYS A 238 5.48 -48.09 21.43
N ASN A 239 6.52 -47.65 20.72
CA ASN A 239 6.92 -46.23 20.70
C ASN A 239 5.82 -45.33 20.10
N VAL A 240 5.17 -45.77 19.01
CA VAL A 240 4.00 -45.06 18.42
C VAL A 240 2.85 -44.99 19.43
N LEU A 241 2.52 -46.11 20.09
CA LEU A 241 1.48 -46.15 21.12
C LEU A 241 1.84 -45.28 22.34
N GLU A 242 3.10 -45.22 22.76
CA GLU A 242 3.56 -44.31 23.83
C GLU A 242 3.46 -42.83 23.44
N GLU A 243 3.71 -42.48 22.17
CA GLU A 243 3.48 -41.13 21.65
C GLU A 243 1.98 -40.77 21.63
N ASP A 244 1.12 -41.68 21.19
CA ASP A 244 -0.33 -41.46 21.17
C ASP A 244 -0.91 -41.39 22.59
N VAL A 245 -0.43 -42.22 23.52
CA VAL A 245 -0.76 -42.12 24.96
C VAL A 245 -0.36 -40.75 25.52
N LYS A 246 0.80 -40.19 25.14
CA LYS A 246 1.20 -38.81 25.55
C LYS A 246 0.26 -37.76 24.95
N LYS A 247 -0.15 -37.88 23.68
CA LYS A 247 -1.12 -36.99 23.03
C LYS A 247 -2.48 -37.04 23.74
N PHE A 248 -2.97 -38.24 24.07
CA PHE A 248 -4.23 -38.40 24.80
C PHE A 248 -4.16 -37.81 26.22
N HIS A 249 -3.07 -38.01 26.96
CA HIS A 249 -2.89 -37.37 28.27
C HIS A 249 -2.87 -35.84 28.18
N ALA A 250 -2.24 -35.26 27.16
CA ALA A 250 -2.25 -33.82 26.94
C ALA A 250 -3.67 -33.29 26.62
N MET A 251 -4.41 -33.99 25.76
CA MET A 251 -5.80 -33.66 25.43
C MET A 251 -6.74 -33.79 26.64
N ILE A 252 -6.57 -34.84 27.46
CA ILE A 252 -7.30 -35.02 28.71
C ILE A 252 -6.99 -33.87 29.67
N ALA A 253 -5.72 -33.48 29.83
CA ALA A 253 -5.34 -32.36 30.70
C ALA A 253 -5.96 -31.02 30.23
N GLU A 254 -6.01 -30.77 28.92
CA GLU A 254 -6.69 -29.60 28.34
C GLU A 254 -8.20 -29.62 28.63
N PHE A 255 -8.87 -30.76 28.38
CA PHE A 255 -10.30 -30.89 28.64
C PHE A 255 -10.64 -30.83 30.13
N THR A 256 -9.86 -31.46 31.01
CA THR A 256 -10.03 -31.35 32.47
C THR A 256 -9.83 -29.91 32.94
N GLY A 257 -8.84 -29.19 32.41
CA GLY A 257 -8.65 -27.77 32.70
C GLY A 257 -9.84 -26.91 32.24
N ARG A 258 -10.38 -27.19 31.04
CA ARG A 258 -11.57 -26.51 30.51
C ARG A 258 -12.84 -26.85 31.29
N ILE A 259 -12.99 -28.09 31.76
CA ILE A 259 -14.09 -28.52 32.63
C ILE A 259 -14.01 -27.74 33.95
N GLY A 260 -12.87 -27.75 34.65
CA GLY A 260 -12.71 -27.03 35.91
C GLY A 260 -12.95 -25.51 35.78
N ALA A 261 -12.50 -24.89 34.69
CA ALA A 261 -12.80 -23.48 34.41
C ALA A 261 -14.30 -23.22 34.15
N MET A 262 -15.00 -24.17 33.53
CA MET A 262 -16.45 -24.07 33.29
C MET A 262 -17.25 -24.35 34.58
N GLU A 263 -16.78 -25.26 35.42
CA GLU A 263 -17.35 -25.55 36.75
C GLU A 263 -17.26 -24.32 37.65
N GLN A 264 -16.11 -23.63 37.68
CA GLN A 264 -15.96 -22.36 38.41
C GLN A 264 -16.96 -21.29 37.91
N VAL A 265 -17.10 -21.12 36.58
CA VAL A 265 -18.08 -20.17 36.01
C VAL A 265 -19.52 -20.56 36.34
N LEU A 266 -19.81 -21.86 36.45
CA LEU A 266 -21.13 -22.36 36.84
C LEU A 266 -21.40 -22.06 38.33
N GLU A 267 -20.43 -22.30 39.21
CA GLU A 267 -20.49 -21.97 40.64
C GLU A 267 -20.71 -20.46 40.85
N GLU A 268 -19.93 -19.60 40.20
CA GLU A 268 -20.10 -18.14 40.21
C GLU A 268 -21.51 -17.71 39.74
N LYS A 269 -22.08 -18.41 38.74
CA LYS A 269 -23.43 -18.13 38.23
C LYS A 269 -24.54 -18.67 39.12
N GLU A 270 -24.31 -19.77 39.85
CA GLU A 270 -25.24 -20.30 40.82
C GLU A 270 -25.26 -19.44 42.09
N GLU A 271 -24.13 -18.88 42.53
CA GLU A 271 -24.09 -17.84 43.57
C GLU A 271 -24.86 -16.57 43.14
N GLU A 272 -24.62 -16.06 41.92
CA GLU A 272 -25.35 -14.90 41.39
C GLU A 272 -26.86 -15.17 41.29
N LEU A 273 -27.26 -16.36 40.83
CA LEU A 273 -28.66 -16.78 40.75
C LEU A 273 -29.30 -16.85 42.14
N ASN A 274 -28.65 -17.47 43.12
CA ASN A 274 -29.15 -17.57 44.49
C ASN A 274 -29.32 -16.17 45.12
N ALA A 275 -28.34 -15.27 44.94
CA ALA A 275 -28.46 -13.88 45.40
C ALA A 275 -29.66 -13.15 44.75
N LYS A 276 -29.91 -13.39 43.46
CA LYS A 276 -31.08 -12.83 42.74
C LYS A 276 -32.41 -13.48 43.16
N GLU A 277 -32.41 -14.77 43.50
CA GLU A 277 -33.56 -15.48 44.05
C GLU A 277 -33.94 -14.92 45.45
N GLU A 278 -32.96 -14.66 46.31
CA GLU A 278 -33.17 -14.01 47.61
C GLU A 278 -33.67 -12.57 47.47
N GLU A 279 -33.09 -11.80 46.56
CA GLU A 279 -33.56 -10.43 46.24
C GLU A 279 -35.02 -10.46 45.76
N ARG A 280 -35.34 -11.33 44.80
CA ARG A 280 -36.71 -11.55 44.33
C ARG A 280 -37.64 -11.93 45.48
N LYS A 281 -37.21 -12.82 46.39
CA LYS A 281 -38.00 -13.24 47.55
C LYS A 281 -38.26 -12.06 48.51
N ARG A 282 -37.24 -11.26 48.83
CA ARG A 282 -37.40 -10.03 49.64
C ARG A 282 -38.38 -9.06 48.98
N ILE A 283 -38.27 -8.82 47.68
CA ILE A 283 -39.19 -7.95 46.93
C ILE A 283 -40.62 -8.51 46.95
N CYS A 284 -40.81 -9.83 46.82
CA CYS A 284 -42.14 -10.46 46.96
C CYS A 284 -42.71 -10.33 48.38
N GLU A 285 -41.91 -10.53 49.42
CA GLU A 285 -42.31 -10.34 50.81
C GLU A 285 -42.67 -8.86 51.10
N GLU A 286 -41.90 -7.92 50.56
CA GLU A 286 -42.17 -6.49 50.67
C GLU A 286 -43.44 -6.09 49.91
N ASN A 287 -43.63 -6.60 48.68
CA ASN A 287 -44.84 -6.37 47.87
C ASN A 287 -46.10 -6.95 48.51
N GLU A 288 -46.06 -8.15 49.09
CA GLU A 288 -47.17 -8.68 49.88
C GLU A 288 -47.38 -7.87 51.17
N GLY A 289 -46.32 -7.30 51.74
CA GLY A 289 -46.40 -6.31 52.82
C GLY A 289 -47.10 -5.00 52.40
N PHE A 290 -46.76 -4.44 51.24
CA PHE A 290 -47.44 -3.28 50.65
C PHE A 290 -48.89 -3.59 50.33
N LYS A 291 -49.17 -4.75 49.71
CA LYS A 291 -50.52 -5.20 49.38
C LYS A 291 -51.38 -5.35 50.64
N LYS A 292 -50.89 -5.99 51.70
CA LYS A 292 -51.59 -6.03 53.00
C LYS A 292 -51.81 -4.65 53.60
N ARG A 293 -50.84 -3.72 53.48
CA ARG A 293 -51.03 -2.31 53.89
C ARG A 293 -52.13 -1.62 53.08
N VAL A 294 -52.21 -1.88 51.78
CA VAL A 294 -53.24 -1.35 50.86
C VAL A 294 -54.61 -1.99 51.09
N GLU A 295 -54.68 -3.29 51.41
CA GLU A 295 -55.92 -3.99 51.78
C GLU A 295 -56.44 -3.56 53.17
N LEU A 296 -55.54 -3.22 54.10
CA LEU A 296 -55.87 -2.62 55.40
C LEU A 296 -56.26 -1.13 55.30
N GLN A 297 -55.84 -0.43 54.25
CA GLN A 297 -56.35 0.90 53.93
C GLN A 297 -57.79 0.75 53.44
N THR A 298 -58.76 1.11 54.29
CA THR A 298 -60.17 1.10 53.91
C THR A 298 -60.39 2.07 52.74
N PHE A 299 -60.61 1.52 51.55
CA PHE A 299 -60.83 2.27 50.32
C PHE A 299 -62.01 3.24 50.43
N ASN A 300 -61.71 4.49 50.73
CA ASN A 300 -62.65 5.58 50.61
C ASN A 300 -62.89 5.83 49.11
N ALA A 301 -64.09 5.54 48.61
CA ALA A 301 -64.44 5.74 47.20
C ALA A 301 -64.20 7.20 46.73
N ARG A 302 -64.25 8.18 47.65
CA ARG A 302 -63.89 9.58 47.38
C ARG A 302 -62.42 9.76 47.04
N ASP A 303 -61.53 8.99 47.66
CA ASP A 303 -60.09 9.06 47.45
C ASP A 303 -59.65 8.31 46.19
N ILE A 304 -60.32 7.19 45.83
CA ILE A 304 -60.14 6.56 44.50
C ILE A 304 -60.56 7.52 43.39
N GLU A 305 -61.74 8.15 43.50
CA GLU A 305 -62.21 9.11 42.49
C GLU A 305 -61.35 10.39 42.48
N ARG A 306 -60.74 10.77 43.62
CA ARG A 306 -59.72 11.82 43.67
C ARG A 306 -58.46 11.42 42.93
N MET A 307 -57.88 10.26 43.23
CA MET A 307 -56.69 9.74 42.54
C MET A 307 -56.93 9.58 41.04
N LYS A 308 -58.12 9.13 40.63
CA LYS A 308 -58.49 9.03 39.21
C LYS A 308 -58.55 10.41 38.53
N ARG A 309 -59.10 11.43 39.20
CA ARG A 309 -59.07 12.82 38.68
C ARG A 309 -57.67 13.43 38.67
N GLU A 310 -56.84 13.12 39.66
CA GLU A 310 -55.43 13.56 39.72
C GLU A 310 -54.58 12.85 38.66
N MET A 311 -54.82 11.57 38.40
CA MET A 311 -54.19 10.81 37.30
C MET A 311 -54.62 11.35 35.94
N GLN A 312 -55.93 11.58 35.71
CA GLN A 312 -56.44 12.21 34.50
C GLN A 312 -56.03 13.69 34.35
N ALA A 313 -55.59 14.33 35.43
CA ALA A 313 -54.93 15.64 35.37
C ALA A 313 -53.48 15.46 34.93
N ALA A 314 -52.71 14.60 35.58
CA ALA A 314 -51.34 14.30 35.19
C ALA A 314 -51.21 13.80 33.74
N GLU A 315 -52.12 12.96 33.25
CA GLU A 315 -52.17 12.51 31.84
C GLU A 315 -52.41 13.67 30.87
N ARG A 316 -53.28 14.62 31.22
CA ARG A 316 -53.49 15.84 30.43
C ARG A 316 -52.27 16.76 30.50
N ASP A 317 -51.73 17.00 31.68
CA ASP A 317 -50.55 17.85 31.89
C ASP A 317 -49.32 17.27 31.17
N ILE A 318 -49.16 15.94 31.11
CA ILE A 318 -48.14 15.25 30.31
C ILE A 318 -48.40 15.46 28.81
N SER A 319 -49.63 15.26 28.34
CA SER A 319 -49.96 15.46 26.92
C SER A 319 -49.77 16.92 26.49
N GLU A 320 -50.16 17.88 27.32
CA GLU A 320 -49.92 19.31 27.12
C GLU A 320 -48.42 19.63 27.14
N ALA A 321 -47.64 19.02 28.04
CA ALA A 321 -46.19 19.16 28.08
C ALA A 321 -45.48 18.52 26.87
N GLU A 322 -45.96 17.39 26.35
CA GLU A 322 -45.46 16.76 25.11
C GLU A 322 -45.77 17.61 23.88
N ILE A 323 -46.99 18.13 23.76
CA ILE A 323 -47.37 19.09 22.70
C ILE A 323 -46.52 20.36 22.81
N ALA A 324 -46.32 20.88 24.01
CA ALA A 324 -45.46 22.04 24.25
C ALA A 324 -44.01 21.74 23.85
N ARG A 325 -43.45 20.59 24.26
CA ARG A 325 -42.09 20.13 23.89
C ARG A 325 -41.94 20.04 22.38
N ASN A 326 -42.84 19.35 21.69
CA ASN A 326 -42.81 19.23 20.22
C ASN A 326 -42.87 20.63 19.58
N SER A 327 -43.73 21.54 20.08
CA SER A 327 -43.79 22.93 19.60
C SER A 327 -42.53 23.76 19.89
N TRP A 328 -41.69 23.34 20.84
CA TRP A 328 -40.39 23.95 21.13
C TRP A 328 -39.27 23.31 20.31
N GLU A 329 -39.36 22.00 20.02
CA GLU A 329 -38.48 21.29 19.08
C GLU A 329 -38.66 21.84 17.65
N ASP A 330 -39.91 22.02 17.19
CA ASP A 330 -40.22 22.66 15.90
C ASP A 330 -39.64 24.08 15.82
N LYS A 331 -39.86 24.90 16.87
CA LYS A 331 -39.26 26.25 16.96
C LYS A 331 -37.73 26.21 16.99
N SER A 332 -37.11 25.22 17.63
CA SER A 332 -35.66 25.06 17.63
C SER A 332 -35.17 24.73 16.22
N TRP A 333 -35.86 23.84 15.50
CA TRP A 333 -35.56 23.50 14.12
C TRP A 333 -35.69 24.70 13.17
N ASP A 334 -36.76 25.49 13.30
CA ASP A 334 -36.95 26.73 12.53
C ASP A 334 -35.86 27.77 12.86
N LEU A 335 -35.47 27.90 14.13
CA LEU A 335 -34.38 28.78 14.56
C LEU A 335 -33.03 28.31 14.04
N ASP A 336 -32.70 27.02 14.14
CA ASP A 336 -31.45 26.45 13.65
C ASP A 336 -31.34 26.55 12.12
N SER A 337 -32.45 26.33 11.40
CA SER A 337 -32.57 26.56 9.96
C SER A 337 -32.34 28.04 9.61
N THR A 338 -32.96 28.95 10.36
CA THR A 338 -32.80 30.40 10.19
C THR A 338 -31.37 30.87 10.49
N ILE A 339 -30.75 30.36 11.57
CA ILE A 339 -29.36 30.64 11.95
C ILE A 339 -28.42 30.10 10.86
N GLY A 340 -28.63 28.89 10.37
CA GLY A 340 -27.85 28.30 9.27
C GLY A 340 -27.95 29.11 7.97
N GLN A 341 -29.12 29.63 7.65
CA GLN A 341 -29.31 30.53 6.51
C GLN A 341 -28.64 31.89 6.72
N LYS A 342 -28.80 32.51 7.89
CA LYS A 342 -28.13 33.78 8.24
C LYS A 342 -26.61 33.66 8.30
N PHE A 343 -26.09 32.50 8.69
CA PHE A 343 -24.66 32.21 8.67
C PHE A 343 -24.12 32.15 7.23
N LYS A 344 -24.84 31.52 6.29
CA LYS A 344 -24.48 31.53 4.85
C LYS A 344 -24.46 32.95 4.28
N GLU A 345 -25.46 33.76 4.61
CA GLU A 345 -25.53 35.17 4.23
C GLU A 345 -24.36 35.98 4.80
N LEU A 346 -24.00 35.74 6.08
CA LEU A 346 -22.86 36.38 6.73
C LEU A 346 -21.51 36.00 6.09
N VAL A 347 -21.33 34.73 5.71
CA VAL A 347 -20.13 34.27 4.99
C VAL A 347 -20.04 34.93 3.61
N ALA A 348 -21.15 35.05 2.88
CA ALA A 348 -21.17 35.76 1.59
C ALA A 348 -20.81 37.25 1.75
N LEU A 349 -21.41 37.93 2.73
CA LEU A 349 -21.07 39.33 3.03
C LEU A 349 -19.61 39.51 3.48
N ALA A 350 -19.05 38.56 4.24
CA ALA A 350 -17.64 38.56 4.61
C ALA A 350 -16.72 38.39 3.39
N MET A 351 -17.11 37.53 2.42
CA MET A 351 -16.39 37.39 1.14
C MET A 351 -16.43 38.69 0.32
N ASP A 352 -17.59 39.34 0.20
CA ASP A 352 -17.74 40.62 -0.51
C ASP A 352 -16.93 41.74 0.16
N CYS A 353 -16.98 41.83 1.50
CA CYS A 353 -16.17 42.77 2.26
C CYS A 353 -14.68 42.51 2.08
N ASN A 354 -14.24 41.24 2.14
CA ASN A 354 -12.85 40.87 1.87
C ASN A 354 -12.42 41.22 0.44
N GLN A 355 -13.32 41.10 -0.54
CA GLN A 355 -13.06 41.55 -1.92
C GLN A 355 -12.94 43.08 -2.00
N ALA A 356 -13.79 43.83 -1.30
CA ALA A 356 -13.72 45.29 -1.22
C ALA A 356 -12.42 45.77 -0.56
N ILE A 357 -12.00 45.14 0.55
CA ILE A 357 -10.73 45.43 1.24
C ILE A 357 -9.53 45.18 0.31
N ARG A 358 -9.54 44.10 -0.48
CA ARG A 358 -8.54 43.84 -1.53
C ARG A 358 -8.56 44.92 -2.63
N ARG A 359 -9.73 45.38 -3.08
CA ARG A 359 -9.85 46.49 -4.08
C ARG A 359 -9.31 47.81 -3.53
N LEU A 360 -9.53 48.10 -2.25
CA LEU A 360 -9.00 49.27 -1.55
C LEU A 360 -7.52 49.16 -1.18
N LYS A 361 -6.90 47.98 -1.37
CA LYS A 361 -5.48 47.69 -1.09
C LYS A 361 -5.04 47.95 0.36
N LEU A 362 -5.94 47.79 1.34
CA LEU A 362 -5.70 48.07 2.76
C LEU A 362 -4.78 47.03 3.48
N GLY A 363 -4.06 46.20 2.73
CA GLY A 363 -3.20 45.14 3.27
C GLY A 363 -3.95 43.91 3.79
N ASN A 364 -3.19 42.89 4.18
CA ASN A 364 -3.73 41.58 4.60
C ASN A 364 -4.19 41.53 6.08
N GLY A 365 -4.00 42.61 6.85
CA GLY A 365 -4.32 42.64 8.29
C GLY A 365 -5.81 42.74 8.64
N PHE A 366 -6.68 42.87 7.63
CA PHE A 366 -8.11 43.16 7.80
C PHE A 366 -9.02 42.13 7.12
N GLN A 367 -8.68 40.83 7.19
CA GLN A 367 -9.49 39.77 6.60
C GLN A 367 -10.55 39.24 7.57
N TYR A 368 -11.82 39.35 7.21
CA TYR A 368 -12.92 38.69 7.92
C TYR A 368 -12.82 37.16 7.81
N GLU A 369 -12.86 36.48 8.94
CA GLU A 369 -12.82 35.02 9.06
C GLU A 369 -13.96 34.58 9.99
N VAL A 370 -15.00 33.98 9.40
CA VAL A 370 -16.29 33.79 10.09
C VAL A 370 -16.30 32.47 10.87
N ASN A 371 -16.48 32.54 12.20
CA ASN A 371 -16.48 31.38 13.10
C ASN A 371 -17.91 31.05 13.58
N PRO A 372 -18.46 29.86 13.26
CA PRO A 372 -19.80 29.45 13.68
C PRO A 372 -19.96 29.20 15.19
N LYS A 373 -18.86 29.14 15.96
CA LYS A 373 -18.86 28.90 17.41
C LYS A 373 -18.57 30.16 18.24
N GLY A 374 -18.48 31.34 17.61
CA GLY A 374 -18.28 32.60 18.32
C GLY A 374 -19.48 32.96 19.20
N SER A 375 -19.23 33.35 20.45
CA SER A 375 -20.27 33.83 21.37
C SER A 375 -20.42 35.36 21.36
N THR A 376 -19.44 36.08 20.82
CA THR A 376 -19.50 37.53 20.61
C THR A 376 -19.42 37.89 19.11
N PRO A 377 -19.97 39.04 18.66
CA PRO A 377 -19.87 39.46 17.27
C PRO A 377 -18.43 39.59 16.75
N ALA A 378 -17.46 39.88 17.63
CA ALA A 378 -16.04 39.93 17.26
C ALA A 378 -15.45 38.53 17.03
N GLU A 379 -15.83 37.53 17.84
CA GLU A 379 -15.44 36.14 17.64
C GLU A 379 -16.10 35.53 16.40
N VAL A 380 -17.38 35.82 16.15
CA VAL A 380 -18.13 35.31 14.98
C VAL A 380 -17.55 35.85 13.67
N ILE A 381 -17.01 37.08 13.66
CA ILE A 381 -16.55 37.79 12.46
C ILE A 381 -15.01 37.77 12.32
N GLY A 382 -14.29 37.32 13.35
CA GLY A 382 -12.82 37.23 13.41
C GLY A 382 -12.10 38.57 13.63
N ILE A 383 -12.74 39.72 13.34
CA ILE A 383 -12.17 41.06 13.47
C ILE A 383 -13.15 42.02 14.16
N ASN A 384 -12.62 42.86 15.05
CA ASN A 384 -13.38 43.96 15.64
C ASN A 384 -13.54 45.11 14.64
N TYR A 385 -14.65 45.10 13.88
CA TYR A 385 -14.93 46.12 12.86
C TYR A 385 -14.86 47.55 13.41
N LYS A 386 -15.36 47.80 14.63
CA LYS A 386 -15.50 49.16 15.18
C LYS A 386 -14.16 49.80 15.55
N VAL A 387 -13.23 49.02 16.07
CA VAL A 387 -11.94 49.54 16.57
C VAL A 387 -10.87 49.45 15.50
N THR A 388 -10.81 48.33 14.77
CA THR A 388 -9.70 48.03 13.87
C THR A 388 -9.99 48.51 12.45
N LEU A 389 -11.03 47.99 11.78
CA LEU A 389 -11.30 48.33 10.38
C LEU A 389 -11.87 49.75 10.20
N LYS A 390 -12.81 50.17 11.06
CA LYS A 390 -13.45 51.48 10.94
C LYS A 390 -12.46 52.63 11.12
N SER A 391 -11.56 52.53 12.11
CA SER A 391 -10.52 53.55 12.36
C SER A 391 -9.56 53.68 11.16
N GLU A 392 -9.14 52.56 10.56
CA GLU A 392 -8.29 52.60 9.37
C GLU A 392 -9.03 53.14 8.14
N LEU A 393 -10.31 52.80 7.97
CA LEU A 393 -11.15 53.37 6.90
C LEU A 393 -11.39 54.88 7.09
N GLU A 394 -11.57 55.36 8.32
CA GLU A 394 -11.71 56.79 8.63
C GLU A 394 -10.38 57.54 8.37
N SER A 395 -9.24 56.97 8.76
CA SER A 395 -7.89 57.43 8.42
C SER A 395 -7.66 57.51 6.90
N TYR A 396 -8.04 56.47 6.16
CA TYR A 396 -7.93 56.42 4.70
C TYR A 396 -8.86 57.41 4.01
N ALA A 397 -10.09 57.57 4.52
CA ALA A 397 -11.06 58.56 4.03
C ALA A 397 -10.65 60.01 4.34
N GLU A 398 -9.96 60.27 5.45
CA GLU A 398 -9.37 61.58 5.76
C GLU A 398 -8.21 61.89 4.81
N LYS A 399 -7.31 60.93 4.56
CA LYS A 399 -6.23 61.09 3.54
C LYS A 399 -6.79 61.39 2.14
N ILE A 400 -7.88 60.73 1.75
CA ILE A 400 -8.57 61.03 0.47
C ILE A 400 -9.25 62.40 0.51
N ARG A 401 -9.88 62.79 1.63
CA ARG A 401 -10.51 64.12 1.77
C ARG A 401 -9.49 65.24 1.70
N GLU A 402 -8.36 65.14 2.40
CA GLU A 402 -7.32 66.18 2.36
C GLU A 402 -6.71 66.28 0.96
N GLY A 403 -6.32 65.16 0.33
CA GLY A 403 -5.82 65.17 -1.05
C GLY A 403 -6.87 65.51 -2.12
N SER A 404 -8.17 65.51 -1.77
CA SER A 404 -9.24 66.05 -2.62
C SER A 404 -9.46 67.54 -2.37
N LYS A 405 -9.31 67.99 -1.13
CA LYS A 405 -9.38 69.39 -0.71
C LYS A 405 -8.23 70.20 -1.33
N GLU A 406 -6.99 69.71 -1.28
CA GLU A 406 -5.84 70.29 -2.00
C GLU A 406 -6.18 70.48 -3.49
N LYS A 407 -6.73 69.44 -4.15
CA LYS A 407 -7.14 69.53 -5.56
C LYS A 407 -8.32 70.48 -5.80
N PHE A 408 -9.24 70.63 -4.86
CA PHE A 408 -10.31 71.62 -4.95
C PHE A 408 -9.76 73.04 -4.78
N GLU A 409 -8.79 73.25 -3.89
CA GLU A 409 -8.07 74.52 -3.73
C GLU A 409 -7.28 74.87 -5.02
N ASP A 410 -6.57 73.91 -5.61
CA ASP A 410 -5.95 74.05 -6.94
C ASP A 410 -6.96 74.43 -8.03
N VAL A 411 -8.12 73.77 -8.08
CA VAL A 411 -9.19 74.07 -9.03
C VAL A 411 -9.77 75.47 -8.81
N ILE A 412 -9.91 75.92 -7.56
CA ILE A 412 -10.36 77.29 -7.23
C ILE A 412 -9.34 78.32 -7.72
N ILE A 413 -8.04 78.06 -7.53
CA ILE A 413 -6.95 78.92 -8.03
C ILE A 413 -6.99 78.99 -9.57
N LEU A 414 -7.08 77.86 -10.26
CA LEU A 414 -7.16 77.79 -11.72
C LEU A 414 -8.45 78.46 -12.25
N GLN A 415 -9.58 78.33 -11.55
CA GLN A 415 -10.83 78.96 -11.92
C GLN A 415 -10.78 80.49 -11.72
N GLN A 416 -10.06 80.97 -10.70
CA GLN A 416 -9.81 82.40 -10.50
C GLN A 416 -8.91 82.97 -11.60
N GLN A 417 -7.81 82.28 -11.95
CA GLN A 417 -6.95 82.64 -13.08
C GLN A 417 -7.72 82.67 -14.41
N SER A 418 -8.63 81.72 -14.63
CA SER A 418 -9.52 81.68 -15.80
C SER A 418 -10.45 82.90 -15.87
N LYS A 419 -11.06 83.29 -14.73
CA LYS A 419 -11.88 84.52 -14.65
C LYS A 419 -11.07 85.78 -14.97
N GLU A 420 -9.84 85.89 -14.46
CA GLU A 420 -8.95 87.01 -14.76
C GLU A 420 -8.52 87.06 -16.23
N MET A 421 -8.28 85.91 -16.87
CA MET A 421 -8.06 85.83 -18.31
C MET A 421 -9.30 86.23 -19.11
N ALA A 422 -10.50 85.82 -18.69
CA ALA A 422 -11.75 86.23 -19.33
C ALA A 422 -11.94 87.75 -19.30
N ILE A 423 -11.67 88.40 -18.16
CA ILE A 423 -11.70 89.87 -18.03
C ILE A 423 -10.67 90.54 -18.96
N LYS A 424 -9.45 89.99 -19.05
CA LYS A 424 -8.41 90.48 -19.99
C LYS A 424 -8.85 90.36 -21.45
N ILE A 425 -9.49 89.26 -21.83
CA ILE A 425 -10.04 89.04 -23.17
C ILE A 425 -11.15 90.05 -23.47
N GLU A 426 -12.07 90.29 -22.54
CA GLU A 426 -13.17 91.24 -22.76
C GLU A 426 -12.67 92.69 -22.87
N ASN A 427 -11.69 93.07 -22.05
CA ASN A 427 -11.01 94.37 -22.19
C ASN A 427 -10.28 94.51 -23.54
N GLN A 428 -9.68 93.44 -24.06
CA GLN A 428 -9.09 93.45 -25.41
C GLN A 428 -10.16 93.56 -26.50
N LYS A 429 -11.29 92.84 -26.40
CA LYS A 429 -12.41 92.99 -27.34
C LYS A 429 -12.94 94.42 -27.36
N TYR A 430 -13.16 95.03 -26.20
CA TYR A 430 -13.60 96.43 -26.10
C TYR A 430 -12.61 97.36 -26.82
N ARG A 431 -11.30 97.17 -26.61
CA ARG A 431 -10.26 97.93 -27.30
C ARG A 431 -10.27 97.72 -28.82
N THR A 432 -10.55 96.50 -29.30
CA THR A 432 -10.72 96.20 -30.73
C THR A 432 -11.96 96.89 -31.30
N VAL A 433 -13.09 96.90 -30.59
CA VAL A 433 -14.32 97.60 -31.01
C VAL A 433 -14.09 99.12 -31.10
N VAL A 434 -13.38 99.71 -30.14
CA VAL A 434 -13.00 101.15 -30.19
C VAL A 434 -12.09 101.44 -31.39
N LEU A 435 -11.11 100.58 -31.67
CA LEU A 435 -10.24 100.72 -32.85
C LEU A 435 -11.02 100.54 -34.17
N GLN A 436 -11.97 99.61 -34.25
CA GLN A 436 -12.83 99.44 -35.43
C GLN A 436 -13.70 100.67 -35.66
N SER A 437 -14.34 101.22 -34.62
CA SER A 437 -15.12 102.45 -34.72
C SER A 437 -14.30 103.63 -35.24
N HIS A 438 -13.00 103.70 -34.92
CA HIS A 438 -12.11 104.74 -35.42
C HIS A 438 -11.69 104.50 -36.89
N ILE A 439 -11.54 103.24 -37.31
CA ILE A 439 -11.35 102.88 -38.72
C ILE A 439 -12.59 103.29 -39.53
N ASP A 440 -13.79 102.94 -39.06
CA ASP A 440 -15.06 103.26 -39.72
C ASP A 440 -15.26 104.79 -39.84
N GLU A 441 -14.86 105.57 -38.82
CA GLU A 441 -14.86 107.03 -38.84
C GLU A 441 -13.88 107.61 -39.88
N VAL A 442 -12.67 107.06 -39.98
CA VAL A 442 -11.68 107.47 -40.98
C VAL A 442 -12.12 107.08 -42.41
N GLU A 443 -12.73 105.91 -42.59
CA GLU A 443 -13.33 105.54 -43.89
C GLU A 443 -14.48 106.47 -44.29
N ALA A 444 -15.32 106.89 -43.34
CA ALA A 444 -16.37 107.87 -43.58
C ALA A 444 -15.78 109.23 -44.02
N GLN A 445 -14.70 109.70 -43.38
CA GLN A 445 -14.00 110.93 -43.78
C GLN A 445 -13.37 110.81 -45.18
N ILE A 446 -12.74 109.67 -45.51
CA ILE A 446 -12.18 109.40 -46.84
C ILE A 446 -13.27 109.40 -47.92
N ASN A 447 -14.44 108.81 -47.63
CA ASN A 447 -15.56 108.78 -48.55
C ASN A 447 -16.20 110.16 -48.74
N LEU A 448 -16.26 110.99 -47.68
CA LEU A 448 -16.69 112.39 -47.78
C LEU A 448 -15.72 113.20 -48.67
N LEU A 449 -14.42 113.12 -48.41
CA LEU A 449 -13.39 113.80 -49.22
C LEU A 449 -13.40 113.37 -50.68
N LYS A 450 -13.63 112.08 -50.98
CA LYS A 450 -13.82 111.60 -52.35
C LYS A 450 -15.04 112.23 -53.02
N LYS A 451 -16.16 112.37 -52.30
CA LYS A 451 -17.38 113.01 -52.81
C LYS A 451 -17.16 114.51 -53.06
N GLU A 452 -16.49 115.21 -52.14
CA GLU A 452 -16.12 116.62 -52.31
C GLU A 452 -15.15 116.83 -53.49
N MET A 453 -14.15 115.96 -53.67
CA MET A 453 -13.27 115.97 -54.85
C MET A 453 -14.04 115.76 -56.15
N GLN A 454 -14.99 114.81 -56.19
CA GLN A 454 -15.81 114.57 -57.37
C GLN A 454 -16.69 115.79 -57.69
N GLU A 455 -17.39 116.34 -56.70
CA GLU A 455 -18.22 117.54 -56.85
C GLU A 455 -17.41 118.80 -57.21
N TYR A 456 -16.13 118.87 -56.84
CA TYR A 456 -15.20 119.92 -57.26
C TYR A 456 -14.75 119.73 -58.72
N GLY A 457 -14.44 118.49 -59.13
CA GLY A 457 -14.13 118.16 -60.53
C GLY A 457 -15.29 118.44 -61.48
N ASP A 458 -16.50 118.06 -61.09
CA ASP A 458 -17.72 118.31 -61.87
C ASP A 458 -18.02 119.82 -61.98
N ARG A 459 -17.79 120.61 -60.91
CA ARG A 459 -17.86 122.07 -60.96
C ARG A 459 -16.79 122.70 -61.85
N SER A 460 -15.54 122.30 -61.69
CA SER A 460 -14.41 122.86 -62.45
C SER A 460 -14.54 122.57 -63.95
N THR A 461 -15.01 121.38 -64.34
CA THR A 461 -15.27 121.03 -65.74
C THR A 461 -16.47 121.78 -66.33
N ALA A 462 -17.52 122.05 -65.55
CA ALA A 462 -18.63 122.89 -65.98
C ALA A 462 -18.22 124.36 -66.15
N GLU A 463 -17.43 124.90 -65.22
CA GLU A 463 -16.91 126.26 -65.27
C GLU A 463 -15.94 126.46 -66.43
N ALA A 464 -15.05 125.49 -66.69
CA ALA A 464 -14.17 125.49 -67.86
C ALA A 464 -14.95 125.47 -69.19
N LYS A 465 -16.03 124.69 -69.31
CA LYS A 465 -16.90 124.71 -70.51
C LYS A 465 -17.53 126.08 -70.72
N LYS A 466 -18.12 126.67 -69.67
CA LYS A 466 -18.72 128.00 -69.74
C LYS A 466 -17.68 129.05 -70.14
N MET A 467 -16.48 129.01 -69.56
CA MET A 467 -15.40 129.96 -69.87
C MET A 467 -14.92 129.84 -71.33
N VAL A 468 -14.94 128.64 -71.93
CA VAL A 468 -14.68 128.45 -73.36
C VAL A 468 -15.79 129.07 -74.23
N GLU A 469 -17.07 128.87 -73.88
CA GLU A 469 -18.20 129.48 -74.58
C GLU A 469 -18.15 131.02 -74.50
N ASP A 470 -17.89 131.58 -73.30
CA ASP A 470 -17.76 133.02 -73.07
C ASP A 470 -16.58 133.62 -73.88
N ILE A 471 -15.41 132.96 -73.92
CA ILE A 471 -14.26 133.39 -74.75
C ILE A 471 -14.62 133.37 -76.24
N GLN A 472 -15.35 132.36 -76.69
CA GLN A 472 -15.69 132.19 -78.11
C GLN A 472 -16.72 133.23 -78.58
N ILE A 473 -17.64 133.65 -77.71
CA ILE A 473 -18.56 134.79 -77.94
C ILE A 473 -17.79 136.11 -77.98
N GLU A 474 -16.92 136.37 -77.02
CA GLU A 474 -16.25 137.68 -76.92
C GLU A 474 -15.16 137.86 -78.00
N ALA A 475 -14.50 136.78 -78.43
CA ALA A 475 -13.60 136.80 -79.59
C ALA A 475 -14.33 137.21 -80.89
N HIS A 476 -15.57 136.73 -81.10
CA HIS A 476 -16.38 137.14 -82.24
C HIS A 476 -16.75 138.64 -82.18
N LYS A 477 -17.07 139.18 -80.99
CA LYS A 477 -17.30 140.64 -80.84
C LYS A 477 -16.03 141.46 -81.09
N LEU A 478 -14.88 140.98 -80.66
CA LEU A 478 -13.62 141.72 -80.81
C LEU A 478 -13.23 141.85 -82.28
N ASP A 479 -13.37 140.79 -83.07
CA ASP A 479 -13.18 140.80 -84.53
C ASP A 479 -14.13 141.78 -85.25
N VAL A 480 -15.38 141.92 -84.78
CA VAL A 480 -16.33 142.90 -85.32
C VAL A 480 -15.87 144.33 -85.00
N THR A 481 -15.51 144.61 -83.74
CA THR A 481 -15.15 145.98 -83.32
C THR A 481 -13.77 146.43 -83.84
N GLU A 482 -12.81 145.52 -84.02
CA GLU A 482 -11.52 145.82 -84.67
C GLU A 482 -11.71 146.26 -86.13
N ARG A 483 -12.60 145.56 -86.86
CA ARG A 483 -12.96 145.89 -88.25
C ARG A 483 -13.61 147.26 -88.38
N GLU A 484 -14.55 147.58 -87.49
CA GLU A 484 -15.20 148.91 -87.44
C GLU A 484 -14.20 150.03 -87.09
N ALA A 485 -13.32 149.81 -86.11
CA ALA A 485 -12.31 150.79 -85.70
C ALA A 485 -11.30 151.09 -86.81
N ALA A 486 -10.89 150.07 -87.58
CA ALA A 486 -9.98 150.22 -88.71
C ALA A 486 -10.56 151.10 -89.84
N GLU A 487 -11.86 150.97 -90.13
CA GLU A 487 -12.54 151.83 -91.11
C GLU A 487 -12.63 153.30 -90.64
N ILE A 488 -12.97 153.52 -89.36
CA ILE A 488 -13.04 154.86 -88.76
C ILE A 488 -11.67 155.56 -88.78
N LEU A 489 -10.59 154.84 -88.41
CA LEU A 489 -9.23 155.39 -88.43
C LEU A 489 -8.86 155.85 -89.85
N LYS A 490 -9.08 154.98 -90.85
CA LYS A 490 -8.78 155.27 -92.27
C LYS A 490 -9.57 156.45 -92.81
N ALA A 491 -10.85 156.59 -92.44
CA ALA A 491 -11.68 157.74 -92.81
C ALA A 491 -11.23 159.06 -92.15
N SER A 492 -10.70 159.00 -90.91
CA SER A 492 -10.23 160.19 -90.19
C SER A 492 -8.88 160.72 -90.72
N GLN A 493 -7.95 159.83 -91.07
CA GLN A 493 -6.64 160.20 -91.62
C GLN A 493 -6.77 160.94 -92.97
N LEU A 494 -7.69 160.50 -93.84
CA LEU A 494 -7.90 161.10 -95.16
C LEU A 494 -8.32 162.58 -95.05
N ARG A 495 -9.30 162.88 -94.19
CA ARG A 495 -9.83 164.26 -93.99
C ARG A 495 -8.79 165.23 -93.43
N LEU A 496 -7.91 164.76 -92.55
CA LEU A 496 -6.84 165.59 -91.99
C LEU A 496 -5.84 166.01 -93.09
N GLN A 497 -5.55 165.10 -94.03
CA GLN A 497 -4.63 165.36 -95.14
C GLN A 497 -5.21 166.36 -96.15
N GLU A 498 -6.52 166.28 -96.44
CA GLU A 498 -7.24 167.25 -97.28
C GLU A 498 -7.21 168.66 -96.69
N ALA A 499 -7.47 168.79 -95.37
CA ALA A 499 -7.50 170.09 -94.69
C ALA A 499 -6.12 170.80 -94.67
N ILE A 500 -5.03 170.04 -94.57
CA ILE A 500 -3.65 170.58 -94.61
C ILE A 500 -3.35 171.16 -96.00
N GLN A 501 -3.67 170.43 -97.08
CA GLN A 501 -3.45 170.91 -98.45
C GLN A 501 -4.21 172.20 -98.77
N GLN A 502 -5.44 172.34 -98.26
CA GLN A 502 -6.26 173.53 -98.51
C GLN A 502 -5.67 174.80 -97.88
N SER A 503 -5.21 174.69 -96.62
CA SER A 503 -4.55 175.76 -95.87
C SER A 503 -3.24 176.28 -96.53
N GLU A 504 -2.41 175.36 -97.04
CA GLU A 504 -1.19 175.72 -97.77
C GLU A 504 -1.49 176.46 -99.08
N GLY A 505 -2.57 176.08 -99.77
CA GLY A 505 -3.05 176.73 -100.99
C GLY A 505 -3.48 178.19 -100.77
N GLU A 506 -4.27 178.44 -99.73
CA GLU A 506 -4.71 179.80 -99.35
C GLU A 506 -3.52 180.69 -98.94
N THR A 507 -2.56 180.12 -98.19
CA THR A 507 -1.33 180.82 -97.78
C THR A 507 -0.48 181.22 -99.00
N GLN A 508 -0.34 180.34 -100.00
CA GLN A 508 0.33 180.70 -101.26
C GLN A 508 -0.43 181.76 -102.08
N MET A 509 -1.77 181.78 -102.01
CA MET A 509 -2.58 182.75 -102.75
C MET A 509 -2.33 184.18 -102.25
N HIS A 510 -2.37 184.40 -100.94
CA HIS A 510 -2.08 185.72 -100.34
C HIS A 510 -0.62 186.18 -100.57
N ALA A 511 0.33 185.24 -100.63
CA ALA A 511 1.71 185.56 -101.03
C ALA A 511 1.81 186.07 -102.48
N ARG A 512 0.96 185.57 -103.40
CA ARG A 512 0.88 186.08 -104.78
C ARG A 512 0.22 187.46 -104.86
N GLU A 513 -0.77 187.75 -104.02
CA GLU A 513 -1.38 189.09 -103.95
C GLU A 513 -0.37 190.16 -103.52
N LEU A 514 0.48 189.86 -102.53
CA LEU A 514 1.59 190.72 -102.12
C LEU A 514 2.62 190.95 -103.24
N LEU A 515 2.98 189.90 -104.00
CA LEU A 515 3.85 190.01 -105.16
C LEU A 515 3.22 190.83 -106.30
N MET A 516 1.93 190.69 -106.54
CA MET A 516 1.18 191.50 -107.52
C MET A 516 1.16 192.98 -107.13
N LEU A 517 1.03 193.30 -105.83
CA LEU A 517 1.14 194.67 -105.33
C LEU A 517 2.55 195.24 -105.51
N ALA A 518 3.59 194.44 -105.23
CA ALA A 518 4.98 194.83 -105.52
C ALA A 518 5.23 195.05 -107.02
N ASP A 519 4.63 194.23 -107.89
CA ASP A 519 4.73 194.37 -109.36
C ASP A 519 3.95 195.59 -109.87
N SER A 520 2.83 195.98 -109.23
CA SER A 520 2.15 197.25 -109.53
C SER A 520 3.02 198.48 -109.18
N LEU A 521 3.79 198.41 -108.09
CA LEU A 521 4.78 199.41 -107.70
C LEU A 521 5.96 199.44 -108.69
N SER A 522 6.42 198.27 -109.12
CA SER A 522 7.45 198.11 -110.16
C SER A 522 6.99 198.69 -111.50
N LYS A 523 5.77 198.41 -111.94
CA LYS A 523 5.17 198.96 -113.17
C LYS A 523 4.87 200.45 -113.06
N TYR A 524 4.60 200.99 -111.88
CA TYR A 524 4.54 202.45 -111.67
C TYR A 524 5.92 203.09 -111.78
N LYS A 525 6.98 202.45 -111.26
CA LYS A 525 8.37 202.88 -111.55
C LYS A 525 8.68 202.78 -113.06
N GLN A 526 8.21 201.74 -113.74
CA GLN A 526 8.40 201.55 -115.17
C GLN A 526 7.56 202.54 -116.02
N HIS A 527 6.40 202.98 -115.54
CA HIS A 527 5.61 204.08 -116.12
C HIS A 527 6.40 205.39 -116.12
N VAL A 528 7.18 205.64 -115.06
CA VAL A 528 8.10 206.79 -114.97
C VAL A 528 9.33 206.57 -115.85
N GLU A 529 10.01 205.41 -115.76
CA GLU A 529 11.21 205.10 -116.57
C GLU A 529 10.93 204.97 -118.07
N SER A 530 9.70 204.66 -118.50
CA SER A 530 9.31 204.60 -119.92
C SER A 530 8.93 205.99 -120.47
N LYS A 531 8.29 206.85 -119.64
CA LYS A 531 8.17 208.29 -119.97
C LYS A 531 9.55 208.96 -120.05
N ILE A 532 10.50 208.51 -119.23
CA ILE A 532 11.93 208.89 -119.24
C ILE A 532 12.75 208.07 -120.27
N SER A 533 12.20 207.01 -120.85
CA SER A 533 12.71 206.43 -122.11
C SER A 533 12.29 207.26 -123.32
N GLU A 534 11.52 208.33 -123.06
CA GLU A 534 11.61 209.61 -123.75
C GLU A 534 11.06 209.52 -125.20
N MET A 535 10.71 210.60 -125.89
CA MET A 535 11.52 211.80 -126.09
C MET A 535 12.98 211.50 -126.56
N ARG A 536 13.41 210.21 -126.59
CA ARG A 536 14.69 209.67 -127.08
C ARG A 536 14.45 208.87 -128.35
N ILE A 537 13.34 208.12 -128.44
CA ILE A 537 12.91 207.51 -129.73
C ILE A 537 12.11 208.52 -130.57
N SER A 538 11.36 209.41 -129.92
CA SER A 538 10.82 210.63 -130.57
C SER A 538 11.92 211.55 -131.14
N LEU A 539 13.19 211.28 -130.78
CA LEU A 539 14.39 211.97 -131.23
C LEU A 539 15.19 211.17 -132.26
N SER A 540 15.05 209.83 -132.30
CA SER A 540 16.00 208.97 -133.00
C SER A 540 15.65 208.71 -134.46
N GLU A 541 14.41 208.32 -134.79
CA GLU A 541 14.10 207.75 -136.11
C GLU A 541 12.93 208.40 -136.87
N THR A 542 12.59 209.62 -136.43
CA THR A 542 12.42 210.77 -137.35
C THR A 542 13.57 210.88 -138.37
N THR A 543 14.76 210.35 -138.03
CA THR A 543 15.92 210.14 -138.91
C THR A 543 15.81 208.93 -139.85
N ALA A 544 14.86 208.01 -139.65
CA ALA A 544 14.63 206.84 -140.52
C ALA A 544 13.40 206.98 -141.43
N ALA A 545 12.71 208.11 -141.41
CA ALA A 545 11.83 208.58 -142.49
C ALA A 545 12.61 208.93 -143.80
N VAL A 546 13.75 208.26 -144.02
CA VAL A 546 14.85 208.68 -144.91
C VAL A 546 15.55 207.48 -145.61
N SER A 547 15.36 206.22 -145.16
CA SER A 547 16.13 205.05 -145.67
C SER A 547 15.44 204.28 -146.82
N ASP A 548 14.85 203.10 -146.58
CA ASP A 548 14.63 202.08 -147.65
C ASP A 548 13.18 201.60 -147.77
N ALA A 549 12.47 201.63 -148.90
CA ALA A 549 12.80 201.95 -150.30
C ALA A 549 13.53 200.88 -151.17
N TYR A 550 13.82 199.64 -150.71
CA TYR A 550 14.72 198.74 -151.47
C TYR A 550 14.60 197.18 -151.29
N ARG A 551 13.75 196.46 -152.10
CA ARG A 551 13.69 194.96 -152.39
C ARG A 551 13.10 193.99 -151.31
N GLY A 552 12.73 192.71 -151.55
CA GLY A 552 12.46 191.93 -152.80
C GLY A 552 12.91 190.41 -152.83
N THR A 553 12.01 189.48 -153.25
CA THR A 553 12.19 188.19 -154.04
C THR A 553 12.63 186.77 -153.51
N LEU A 554 11.86 185.72 -153.94
CA LEU A 554 12.17 184.29 -154.34
C LEU A 554 12.12 183.04 -153.36
N PRO A 555 11.95 181.74 -153.83
CA PRO A 555 11.09 180.67 -153.22
C PRO A 555 11.60 179.17 -153.29
N ALA A 556 10.71 178.16 -153.14
CA ALA A 556 10.76 176.77 -153.75
C ALA A 556 11.74 175.70 -153.11
N GLN A 557 11.72 174.36 -153.35
CA GLN A 557 10.76 173.32 -153.91
C GLN A 557 11.28 171.84 -153.73
N ILE A 558 10.39 170.81 -153.70
CA ILE A 558 10.50 169.42 -154.30
C ILE A 558 11.61 168.42 -153.79
N HIS A 559 11.45 167.08 -153.60
CA HIS A 559 10.31 166.12 -153.53
C HIS A 559 10.72 164.70 -153.00
N TRP A 560 9.92 164.08 -152.11
CA TRP A 560 9.52 162.65 -151.97
C TRP A 560 8.55 162.55 -150.77
#